data_AF-A0A7W7VB09-F1
#
_entry.id   AF-A0A7W7VB09-F1
#
_cell.length_a   1.000
_cell.length_b   1.000
_cell.length_c   1.000
_cell.angle_alpha   90.00
_cell.angle_beta   90.00
_cell.angle_gamma   90.00
#
_symmetry.space_group_name_H-M   'P 1'
#
loop_
_entity.id
_entity.type
_entity.pdbx_description
1 polymer ?
#
loop_
_entity_poly.entity_id
_entity_poly.type
_entity_poly.pdbx_seq_one_letter_code
_entity_poly.pdbx_strand_id
1 'polypeptide(L)' 'MIEDVGQKFPFEQPFWNGQRPVQASSYRLPFHPIDLGNEALRYFFGFILEGKEDDLCVDPEEVEIPVFDPS' A
#
# COMPACT_ATOMS: atom_id res chain seq x y z
N MET A 1 -5.91 -18.70 9.80
CA MET A 1 -5.27 -17.68 10.65
C MET A 1 -4.48 -16.77 9.72
N ILE A 2 -4.48 -15.46 9.89
CA ILE A 2 -3.51 -14.59 9.17
C ILE A 2 -2.20 -14.66 9.95
N GLU A 3 -1.08 -14.89 9.28
CA GLU A 3 0.22 -14.89 9.95
C GLU A 3 0.72 -13.44 10.03
N ASP A 4 0.80 -12.92 11.24
CA ASP A 4 1.37 -11.61 11.55
C ASP A 4 2.71 -11.82 12.26
N VAL A 5 3.80 -11.83 11.49
CA VAL A 5 5.15 -12.12 11.97
C VAL A 5 6.14 -11.07 11.47
N GLY A 6 7.18 -10.78 12.27
CA GLY A 6 8.21 -9.81 11.95
C GLY A 6 7.98 -8.41 12.53
N GLN A 7 8.98 -7.53 12.37
CA GLN A 7 8.89 -6.15 12.83
C GLN A 7 8.04 -5.32 11.86
N LYS A 8 7.10 -4.57 12.41
CA LYS A 8 6.24 -3.65 11.66
C LYS A 8 7.01 -2.43 11.18
N PHE A 9 6.86 -2.08 9.90
CA PHE A 9 7.33 -0.80 9.39
C PHE A 9 6.52 0.36 10.01
N PRO A 10 7.07 1.59 10.05
CA PRO A 10 6.37 2.75 10.59
C PRO A 10 4.99 2.99 9.94
N PHE A 11 4.87 2.78 8.62
CA PHE A 11 3.62 2.98 7.89
C PHE A 11 2.53 1.97 8.28
N GLU A 12 2.89 0.81 8.82
CA GLU A 12 1.93 -0.21 9.24
C GLU A 12 1.30 0.08 10.60
N GLN A 13 1.98 0.84 11.47
CA GLN A 13 1.54 1.03 12.86
C GLN A 13 0.10 1.57 12.98
N PRO A 14 -0.36 2.56 12.18
CA PRO A 14 -1.73 3.04 12.27
C PRO A 14 -2.79 1.96 11.99
N PHE A 15 -2.47 0.98 11.14
CA PHE A 15 -3.36 -0.12 10.80
C PHE A 15 -3.48 -1.10 11.97
N TRP A 16 -2.35 -1.54 12.51
CA TRP A 16 -2.31 -2.51 13.63
C TRP A 16 -2.77 -1.91 14.96
N ASN A 17 -2.64 -0.59 15.15
CA ASN A 17 -3.16 0.13 16.31
C ASN A 17 -4.68 0.45 16.20
N GLY A 18 -5.35 0.00 15.14
CA GLY A 18 -6.79 0.20 14.96
C GLY A 18 -7.20 1.63 14.58
N GLN A 19 -6.26 2.47 14.15
CA GLN A 19 -6.53 3.87 13.76
C GLN A 19 -7.10 3.97 12.33
N ARG A 20 -7.01 2.90 11.53
CA ARG A 20 -7.57 2.79 10.18
C ARG A 20 -8.55 1.62 10.07
N PRO A 21 -9.66 1.63 10.83
CA PRO A 21 -10.60 0.51 10.83
C PRO A 21 -11.34 0.40 9.49
N VAL A 22 -11.62 -0.82 9.06
CA VAL A 22 -12.50 -1.06 7.91
C VAL A 22 -13.96 -0.83 8.30
N GLN A 23 -14.73 -0.15 7.44
CA GLN A 23 -16.16 0.10 7.69
C GLN A 23 -17.04 -1.12 7.38
N ALA A 24 -16.57 -1.99 6.47
CA ALA A 24 -17.28 -3.20 6.06
C ALA A 24 -16.77 -4.43 6.84
N SER A 25 -17.69 -5.19 7.44
CA SER A 25 -17.38 -6.37 8.25
C SER A 25 -16.97 -7.62 7.44
N SER A 26 -16.85 -7.52 6.11
CA SER A 26 -16.56 -8.64 5.22
C SER A 26 -15.07 -9.02 5.16
N TYR A 27 -14.18 -8.19 5.69
CA TYR A 27 -12.74 -8.42 5.64
C TYR A 27 -12.24 -9.21 6.85
N ARG A 28 -11.24 -10.06 6.62
CA ARG A 28 -10.56 -10.82 7.70
C ARG A 28 -9.58 -9.96 8.51
N LEU A 29 -9.09 -8.88 7.92
CA LEU A 29 -8.22 -7.91 8.58
C LEU A 29 -9.08 -6.80 9.22
N PRO A 30 -8.61 -6.18 10.33
CA PRO A 30 -9.33 -5.09 10.98
C PRO A 30 -9.32 -3.78 10.16
N PHE A 31 -8.60 -3.76 9.04
CA PHE A 31 -8.42 -2.62 8.15
C PHE A 31 -8.53 -3.05 6.68
N HIS A 32 -8.72 -2.09 5.78
CA HIS A 32 -8.87 -2.36 4.35
C HIS A 32 -7.53 -2.79 3.73
N PRO A 33 -7.44 -3.96 3.07
CA PRO A 33 -6.16 -4.45 2.53
C PRO A 33 -5.52 -3.51 1.50
N ILE A 34 -6.34 -2.86 0.66
CA ILE A 34 -5.86 -1.91 -0.36
C ILE A 34 -5.21 -0.69 0.30
N ASP A 35 -5.75 -0.21 1.42
CA ASP A 35 -5.19 0.96 2.11
C ASP A 35 -3.78 0.67 2.64
N LEU A 36 -3.56 -0.54 3.17
CA LEU A 36 -2.23 -0.98 3.61
C LEU A 36 -1.28 -1.13 2.41
N GLY A 37 -1.77 -1.69 1.30
CA GLY A 37 -1.00 -1.84 0.06
C GLY A 37 -0.53 -0.50 -0.51
N ASN A 38 -1.40 0.50 -0.52
CA ASN A 38 -1.06 1.85 -0.97
C ASN A 38 -0.02 2.52 -0.06
N GLU A 39 -0.13 2.42 1.26
CA GLU A 39 0.90 2.98 2.15
C GLU A 39 2.25 2.26 1.99
N ALA A 40 2.25 0.96 1.67
CA ALA A 40 3.47 0.24 1.32
C ALA A 40 4.08 0.76 0.00
N LEU A 41 3.28 0.90 -1.07
CA LEU A 41 3.75 1.43 -2.35
C LEU A 41 4.30 2.85 -2.19
N ARG A 42 3.61 3.69 -1.41
CA ARG A 42 4.07 5.05 -1.14
C ARG A 42 5.37 5.05 -0.37
N TYR A 43 5.49 4.23 0.66
CA TYR A 43 6.69 4.17 1.50
C TYR A 43 7.92 3.69 0.73
N PHE A 44 7.77 2.69 -0.14
CA PHE A 44 8.91 2.09 -0.87
C PHE A 44 9.21 2.76 -2.21
N PHE A 45 8.20 3.27 -2.91
CA PHE A 45 8.32 3.72 -4.29
C PHE A 45 7.79 5.13 -4.54
N GLY A 46 7.10 5.75 -3.58
CA GLY A 46 6.60 7.12 -3.70
C GLY A 46 5.31 7.28 -4.52
N PHE A 47 4.60 6.20 -4.83
CA PHE A 47 3.32 6.23 -5.55
C PHE A 47 2.26 5.32 -4.92
N ILE A 48 1.00 5.47 -5.35
CA ILE A 48 -0.12 4.56 -5.05
C ILE A 48 -0.80 4.16 -6.36
N LEU A 49 -1.53 3.04 -6.39
CA LEU A 49 -2.14 2.52 -7.63
C LEU A 49 -3.67 2.44 -7.59
N GLU A 50 -4.25 2.21 -6.42
CA GLU A 50 -5.69 1.96 -6.29
C GLU A 50 -6.33 2.98 -5.36
N GLY A 51 -7.62 3.30 -5.58
CA GLY A 51 -8.36 4.21 -4.72
C GLY A 51 -8.22 5.67 -5.14
N LYS A 52 -8.03 6.58 -4.17
CA LYS A 52 -7.98 8.02 -4.41
C LYS A 52 -6.55 8.47 -4.67
N GLU A 53 -6.32 9.11 -5.81
CA GLU A 53 -5.06 9.77 -6.16
C GLU A 53 -4.63 10.76 -5.07
N ASP A 54 -3.31 10.84 -4.86
CA ASP A 54 -2.69 11.75 -3.91
C ASP A 54 -1.68 12.62 -4.65
N ASP A 55 -1.92 13.93 -4.66
CA ASP A 55 -1.12 14.92 -5.40
C ASP A 55 0.36 14.97 -4.98
N LEU A 56 0.73 14.34 -3.86
CA LEU A 56 2.10 14.21 -3.38
C LEU A 56 2.78 12.92 -3.85
N CYS A 57 2.07 12.05 -4.58
CA CYS A 57 2.63 10.84 -5.16
C CYS A 57 3.23 11.13 -6.55
N VAL A 58 4.29 10.40 -6.88
CA VAL A 58 4.81 10.34 -8.25
C VAL A 58 3.79 9.61 -9.12
N ASP A 59 3.56 10.09 -10.33
CA ASP A 59 2.78 9.35 -11.33
C ASP A 59 3.65 8.21 -11.90
N PRO A 60 3.31 6.93 -11.64
CA PRO A 60 4.08 5.81 -12.16
C PRO A 60 3.97 5.68 -13.68
N GLU A 61 2.95 6.25 -14.33
CA GLU A 61 2.78 6.18 -15.79
C GLU A 61 3.73 7.13 -16.55
N GLU A 62 4.26 8.15 -15.86
CA GLU A 62 5.29 9.05 -16.40
C GLU A 62 6.70 8.43 -16.36
N VAL A 63 6.87 7.27 -15.72
CA VAL A 63 8.16 6.56 -15.69
C VAL A 63 8.34 5.75 -16.97
N GLU A 64 9.23 6.20 -17.85
CA GLU A 64 9.61 5.44 -19.03
C GLU A 64 10.23 4.09 -18.64
N ILE A 65 9.59 3.00 -19.05
CA ILE A 65 10.14 1.65 -18.93
C ILE A 65 10.86 1.32 -20.23
N PRO A 66 12.21 1.31 -20.27
CA PRO A 66 12.92 0.93 -21.47
C PRO A 66 12.60 -0.52 -21.83
N VAL A 67 12.41 -0.78 -23.13
CA VAL A 67 12.27 -2.14 -23.62
C VAL A 67 13.53 -2.92 -23.28
N PHE A 68 13.37 -4.11 -22.71
CA PHE A 68 14.47 -5.04 -22.56
C PHE A 68 14.77 -5.65 -23.94
N ASP A 69 15.92 -5.30 -24.51
CA ASP A 69 16.44 -5.91 -25.74
C ASP A 69 17.51 -6.96 -25.37
N PRO A 70 17.23 -8.26 -25.54
CA PRO A 70 18.19 -9.33 -25.25
C PRO A 70 19.17 -9.62 -26.40
N SER A 71 19.18 -8.83 -27.48
CA SER A 71 19.99 -9.10 -28.68
C SER A 71 21.49 -8.79 -28.57
#